data_AF-A0A3D8IDT5-F1
#
_entry.id   AF-A0A3D8IDT5-F1
#
_cell.length_a   1.000
_cell.length_b   1.000
_cell.length_c   1.000
_cell.angle_alpha   90.00
_cell.angle_beta   90.00
_cell.angle_gamma   90.00
#
_symmetry.space_group_name_H-M   'P 1'
#
loop_
_entity.id
_entity.type
_entity.pdbx_description
1 polymer ?
#
loop_
_entity_poly.entity_id
_entity_poly.type
_entity_poly.pdbx_seq_one_letter_code
_entity_poly.pdbx_strand_id
1 'polypeptide(L)'
;MLKNPLLLFLSLFIFLSLSGCGSKYYFEPKEEEIKGKISFNDSIPSPIVSLVRDGATLKNGQFITKYSEIPNVYLPKDARYLNQTEDYYLASAYQSLLLINKEDHTQTSIAFDNTPISASMYGQLIAVIFDNNTFALYDLNKSQITYKQDSTLAPTNNTLIAAPYFLNDIVVIPTLDGKLVIIDKNNMQMIRNIVVNGDKYFNNVIFLEAIGNRMVAATPKRIISVSPSVINTFNANIKDILFFEDRIFIFTSEGEVILTDQDLNEKRRVKFPFAHFTAANHGRNIVILETRGYLIALDDELQNSSIFTLPDEITNPIFSGTRKIFIGNKILEVE
;
A
#
# COMPACT_ATOMS: atom_id res chain seq x y z
N MET A 1 -63.50 -25.26 4.92
CA MET A 1 -62.38 -25.36 3.95
C MET A 1 -62.31 -24.06 3.19
N LEU A 2 -61.18 -23.35 3.28
CA LEU A 2 -61.03 -21.90 3.04
C LEU A 2 -61.60 -21.42 1.70
N LYS A 3 -62.56 -20.48 1.76
CA LYS A 3 -63.22 -19.81 0.62
C LYS A 3 -62.81 -18.35 0.54
N ASN A 4 -61.54 -18.03 0.33
CA ASN A 4 -61.17 -16.65 -0.01
C ASN A 4 -59.99 -16.60 -1.00
N PRO A 5 -60.24 -16.44 -2.31
CA PRO A 5 -59.19 -16.40 -3.32
C PRO A 5 -58.25 -15.19 -3.15
N LEU A 6 -58.72 -14.13 -2.47
CA LEU A 6 -57.93 -12.94 -2.14
C LEU A 6 -56.81 -13.24 -1.12
N LEU A 7 -57.05 -14.13 -0.14
CA LEU A 7 -56.02 -14.53 0.83
C LEU A 7 -54.94 -15.41 0.21
N LEU A 8 -55.30 -16.22 -0.79
CA LEU A 8 -54.35 -17.05 -1.54
C LEU A 8 -53.45 -16.21 -2.45
N PHE A 9 -54.02 -15.17 -3.07
CA PHE A 9 -53.26 -14.22 -3.89
C PHE A 9 -52.31 -13.35 -3.04
N LEU A 10 -52.77 -12.93 -1.85
CA LEU A 10 -51.95 -12.13 -0.93
C LEU A 10 -50.81 -12.95 -0.32
N SER A 11 -51.03 -14.25 -0.01
CA SER A 11 -49.97 -15.13 0.48
C SER A 11 -48.92 -15.44 -0.60
N LEU A 12 -49.34 -15.53 -1.87
CA LEU A 12 -48.42 -15.75 -3.00
C LEU A 12 -47.57 -14.50 -3.30
N PHE A 13 -48.15 -13.31 -3.15
CA PHE A 13 -47.42 -12.04 -3.32
C PHE A 13 -46.39 -11.80 -2.20
N ILE A 14 -46.70 -12.18 -0.96
CA ILE A 14 -45.77 -12.11 0.18
C ILE A 14 -44.58 -13.06 -0.03
N PHE A 15 -44.81 -14.29 -0.54
CA PHE A 15 -43.74 -15.23 -0.86
C PHE A 15 -42.83 -14.76 -2.02
N LEU A 16 -43.39 -14.08 -3.03
CA LEU A 16 -42.61 -13.49 -4.13
C LEU A 16 -41.82 -12.23 -3.72
N SER A 17 -42.30 -11.47 -2.74
CA SER A 17 -41.58 -10.31 -2.21
C SER A 17 -40.42 -10.64 -1.27
N LEU A 18 -40.31 -11.89 -0.81
CA LEU A 18 -39.21 -12.38 0.04
C LEU A 18 -38.08 -13.03 -0.78
N SER A 19 -38.18 -13.08 -2.12
CA SER A 19 -37.10 -13.52 -3.02
C SER A 19 -36.07 -12.41 -3.29
N GLY A 20 -36.20 -11.24 -2.66
CA GLY A 20 -35.20 -10.18 -2.67
C GLY A 20 -34.00 -10.49 -1.76
N CYS A 21 -33.44 -11.69 -1.88
CA CYS A 21 -32.15 -12.01 -1.29
C CYS A 21 -31.09 -11.47 -2.25
N GLY A 22 -30.50 -10.31 -1.94
CA GLY A 22 -29.43 -9.73 -2.74
C GLY A 22 -28.29 -10.74 -2.88
N SER A 23 -28.17 -11.36 -4.06
CA SER A 23 -27.02 -12.21 -4.38
C SER A 23 -25.77 -11.35 -4.26
N LYS A 24 -24.87 -11.72 -3.35
CA LYS A 24 -23.53 -11.13 -3.35
C LYS A 24 -22.88 -11.51 -4.67
N TYR A 25 -22.57 -10.53 -5.49
CA TYR A 25 -21.85 -10.74 -6.73
C TYR A 25 -20.36 -10.88 -6.40
N TYR A 26 -19.76 -11.96 -6.91
CA TYR A 26 -18.33 -12.24 -6.77
C TYR A 26 -17.70 -12.35 -8.14
N PHE A 27 -16.38 -12.19 -8.18
CA PHE A 27 -15.62 -12.49 -9.38
C PHE A 27 -15.62 -13.99 -9.65
N GLU A 28 -16.29 -14.37 -10.73
CA GLU A 28 -16.46 -15.74 -11.18
C GLU A 28 -16.17 -15.78 -12.70
N PRO A 29 -14.89 -15.93 -13.10
CA PRO A 29 -14.52 -16.07 -14.50
C PRO A 29 -15.11 -17.36 -15.08
N LYS A 30 -15.39 -17.35 -16.39
CA LYS A 30 -15.91 -18.55 -17.06
C LYS A 30 -14.81 -19.61 -17.18
N GLU A 31 -15.18 -20.88 -17.25
CA GLU A 31 -14.21 -21.98 -17.34
C GLU A 31 -13.26 -21.83 -18.55
N GLU A 32 -13.77 -21.34 -19.69
CA GLU A 32 -12.96 -21.10 -20.90
C GLU A 32 -11.92 -19.97 -20.76
N GLU A 33 -12.10 -19.07 -19.79
CA GLU A 33 -11.17 -17.96 -19.49
C GLU A 33 -10.01 -18.40 -18.60
N ILE A 34 -10.17 -19.52 -17.86
CA ILE A 34 -9.17 -20.07 -16.95
C ILE A 34 -8.11 -20.83 -17.74
N LYS A 35 -6.87 -20.33 -17.73
CA LYS A 35 -5.74 -20.89 -18.48
C LYS A 35 -4.97 -21.97 -17.72
N GLY A 36 -5.17 -22.09 -16.41
CA GLY A 36 -4.51 -23.10 -15.61
C GLY A 36 -4.60 -22.83 -14.12
N LYS A 37 -3.74 -23.55 -13.37
CA LYS A 37 -3.66 -23.46 -11.91
C LYS A 37 -2.26 -23.03 -11.50
N ILE A 38 -2.18 -22.19 -10.48
CA ILE A 38 -0.92 -21.79 -9.85
C ILE A 38 -0.67 -22.69 -8.63
N SER A 39 0.59 -23.05 -8.41
CA SER A 39 1.06 -23.69 -7.19
C SER A 39 2.13 -22.81 -6.53
N PHE A 40 2.22 -22.88 -5.20
CA PHE A 40 3.27 -22.21 -4.45
C PHE A 40 4.30 -23.23 -4.00
N ASN A 41 5.58 -22.95 -4.26
CA ASN A 41 6.68 -23.87 -3.95
C ASN A 41 7.51 -23.40 -2.76
N ASP A 42 7.41 -22.11 -2.42
CA ASP A 42 8.20 -21.49 -1.36
C ASP A 42 7.32 -20.93 -0.24
N SER A 43 7.93 -20.79 0.93
CA SER A 43 7.28 -20.27 2.12
C SER A 43 8.18 -19.34 2.92
N ILE A 44 7.56 -18.43 3.67
CA ILE A 44 8.25 -17.58 4.64
C ILE A 44 8.39 -18.28 5.99
N PRO A 45 9.42 -17.94 6.79
CA PRO A 45 9.72 -18.64 8.04
C PRO A 45 8.68 -18.43 9.15
N SER A 46 7.84 -17.40 9.05
CA SER A 46 6.80 -17.11 10.03
C SER A 46 5.70 -16.23 9.43
N PRO A 47 4.44 -16.27 9.92
CA PRO A 47 3.36 -15.45 9.39
C PRO A 47 3.61 -13.94 9.53
N ILE A 48 3.08 -13.17 8.57
CA ILE A 48 3.05 -11.70 8.62
C ILE A 48 2.13 -11.21 9.75
N VAL A 49 2.60 -10.26 10.54
CA VAL A 49 1.85 -9.64 11.66
C VAL A 49 1.68 -8.12 11.53
N SER A 50 2.48 -7.47 10.68
CA SER A 50 2.39 -6.04 10.41
C SER A 50 2.85 -5.73 8.99
N LEU A 51 2.28 -4.68 8.39
CA LEU A 51 2.52 -4.24 7.02
C LEU A 51 2.70 -2.73 6.98
N VAL A 52 3.63 -2.28 6.15
CA VAL A 52 3.83 -0.89 5.72
C VAL A 52 4.05 -0.90 4.20
N ARG A 53 4.11 0.26 3.54
CA ARG A 53 4.34 0.30 2.08
C ARG A 53 5.66 -0.39 1.69
N ASP A 54 6.70 -0.21 2.50
CA ASP A 54 8.06 -0.64 2.19
C ASP A 54 8.47 -1.99 2.79
N GLY A 55 7.53 -2.74 3.40
CA GLY A 55 7.85 -4.03 4.01
C GLY A 55 6.77 -4.67 4.87
N ALA A 56 7.10 -5.83 5.42
CA ALA A 56 6.25 -6.60 6.33
C ALA A 56 7.05 -7.13 7.53
N THR A 57 6.45 -7.14 8.72
CA THR A 57 7.04 -7.76 9.92
C THR A 57 6.47 -9.16 10.12
N LEU A 58 7.32 -10.12 10.44
CA LEU A 58 6.97 -11.51 10.71
C LEU A 58 6.87 -11.76 12.21
N LYS A 59 6.02 -12.74 12.60
CA LYS A 59 5.75 -13.06 14.01
C LYS A 59 7.01 -13.48 14.80
N ASN A 60 8.02 -14.04 14.13
CA ASN A 60 9.28 -14.44 14.74
C ASN A 60 10.31 -13.30 14.90
N GLY A 61 9.95 -12.06 14.54
CA GLY A 61 10.83 -10.89 14.62
C GLY A 61 11.64 -10.62 13.35
N GLN A 62 11.64 -11.52 12.35
CA GLN A 62 12.18 -11.20 11.03
C GLN A 62 11.23 -10.24 10.29
N PHE A 63 11.68 -9.75 9.13
CA PHE A 63 10.89 -8.88 8.28
C PHE A 63 11.21 -9.13 6.81
N ILE A 64 10.30 -8.71 5.95
CA ILE A 64 10.40 -8.76 4.49
C ILE A 64 10.60 -7.31 4.01
N THR A 65 11.65 -7.06 3.23
CA THR A 65 11.91 -5.72 2.65
C THR A 65 11.12 -5.54 1.35
N LYS A 66 10.95 -4.29 0.88
CA LYS A 66 10.37 -3.99 -0.44
C LYS A 66 11.10 -4.65 -1.62
N TYR A 67 12.35 -5.08 -1.44
CA TYR A 67 13.10 -5.83 -2.45
C TYR A 67 12.92 -7.35 -2.32
N SER A 68 11.94 -7.78 -1.53
CA SER A 68 11.59 -9.19 -1.30
C SER A 68 12.67 -9.99 -0.56
N GLU A 69 13.57 -9.31 0.14
CA GLU A 69 14.60 -9.94 0.96
C GLU A 69 14.04 -10.26 2.35
N ILE A 70 14.52 -11.36 2.94
CA ILE A 70 14.26 -11.72 4.34
C ILE A 70 15.62 -11.82 5.04
N PRO A 71 16.12 -10.71 5.61
CA PRO A 71 17.43 -10.70 6.25
C PRO A 71 17.48 -11.64 7.45
N ASN A 72 18.68 -12.15 7.76
CA ASN A 72 18.93 -12.87 9.01
C ASN A 72 19.14 -11.88 10.18
N VAL A 73 18.15 -11.00 10.37
CA VAL A 73 18.09 -9.96 11.40
C VAL A 73 16.77 -10.10 12.12
N TYR A 74 16.81 -10.03 13.45
CA TYR A 74 15.63 -10.22 14.31
C TYR A 74 15.37 -8.95 15.09
N LEU A 75 14.18 -8.40 14.90
CA LEU A 75 13.67 -7.27 15.67
C LEU A 75 13.33 -7.73 17.09
N PRO A 76 13.48 -6.84 18.09
CA PRO A 76 12.97 -7.08 19.42
C PRO A 76 11.48 -7.41 19.43
N LYS A 77 11.01 -8.04 20.51
CA LYS A 77 9.59 -8.34 20.67
C LYS A 77 8.74 -7.08 20.52
N ASP A 78 7.63 -7.20 19.80
CA ASP A 78 6.65 -6.13 19.52
C ASP A 78 7.17 -4.97 18.66
N ALA A 79 8.43 -5.02 18.21
CA ALA A 79 8.96 -4.09 17.23
C ALA A 79 8.42 -4.37 15.82
N ARG A 80 8.40 -3.32 14.98
CA ARG A 80 7.82 -3.36 13.63
C ARG A 80 8.80 -2.75 12.64
N TYR A 81 9.06 -3.45 11.56
CA TYR A 81 9.82 -2.91 10.43
C TYR A 81 9.07 -1.73 9.79
N LEU A 82 9.81 -0.66 9.46
CA LEU A 82 9.26 0.55 8.84
C LEU A 82 9.79 0.78 7.42
N ASN A 83 11.11 0.73 7.24
CA ASN A 83 11.77 1.01 5.96
C ASN A 83 13.24 0.57 6.00
N GLN A 84 13.96 0.81 4.91
CA GLN A 84 15.40 0.67 4.82
C GLN A 84 16.04 1.78 3.99
N THR A 85 17.33 1.99 4.24
CA THR A 85 18.24 2.80 3.42
C THR A 85 19.32 1.90 2.80
N GLU A 86 20.35 2.49 2.21
CA GLU A 86 21.55 1.77 1.80
C GLU A 86 22.20 1.07 3.01
N ASP A 87 22.38 1.79 4.11
CA ASP A 87 23.19 1.32 5.25
C ASP A 87 22.40 0.76 6.43
N TYR A 88 21.10 1.08 6.55
CA TYR A 88 20.31 0.75 7.73
C TYR A 88 18.94 0.15 7.41
N TYR A 89 18.51 -0.82 8.23
CA TYR A 89 17.10 -1.10 8.44
C TYR A 89 16.53 -0.18 9.53
N LEU A 90 15.30 0.30 9.33
CA LEU A 90 14.59 1.16 10.26
C LEU A 90 13.39 0.41 10.83
N ALA A 91 13.28 0.37 12.16
CA ALA A 91 12.18 -0.29 12.85
C ALA A 91 11.65 0.57 14.01
N SER A 92 10.37 0.45 14.32
CA SER A 92 9.76 1.03 15.51
C SER A 92 9.79 0.02 16.65
N ALA A 93 10.19 0.46 17.84
CA ALA A 93 10.05 -0.30 19.08
C ALA A 93 9.48 0.61 20.16
N TYR A 94 8.17 0.49 20.42
CA TYR A 94 7.43 1.42 21.29
C TYR A 94 7.60 2.89 20.86
N GLN A 95 8.16 3.74 21.71
CA GLN A 95 8.42 5.15 21.42
C GLN A 95 9.87 5.38 20.95
N SER A 96 10.49 4.37 20.35
CA SER A 96 11.86 4.46 19.83
C SER A 96 11.94 4.06 18.36
N LEU A 97 12.80 4.74 17.62
CA LEU A 97 13.26 4.31 16.31
C LEU A 97 14.56 3.53 16.49
N LEU A 98 14.57 2.30 16.00
CA LEU A 98 15.74 1.43 15.91
C LEU A 98 16.37 1.57 14.53
N LEU A 99 17.65 1.91 14.51
CA LEU A 99 18.50 1.87 13.32
C LEU A 99 19.38 0.63 13.45
N ILE A 100 19.30 -0.27 12.49
CA ILE A 100 20.08 -1.52 12.48
C ILE A 100 21.01 -1.46 11.28
N ASN A 101 22.31 -1.36 11.52
CA ASN A 101 23.30 -1.33 10.44
C ASN A 101 23.29 -2.65 9.67
N LYS A 102 23.30 -2.60 8.33
CA LYS A 102 23.19 -3.80 7.49
C LYS A 102 24.46 -4.65 7.42
N GLU A 103 25.62 -4.06 7.69
CA GLU A 103 26.92 -4.74 7.63
C GLU A 103 27.22 -5.49 8.93
N ASP A 104 27.11 -4.81 10.08
CA ASP A 104 27.53 -5.36 11.38
C ASP A 104 26.37 -5.65 12.35
N HIS A 105 25.13 -5.34 11.96
CA HIS A 105 23.91 -5.50 12.75
C HIS A 105 23.89 -4.72 14.07
N THR A 106 24.76 -3.73 14.24
CA THR A 106 24.73 -2.84 15.40
C THR A 106 23.42 -2.05 15.44
N GLN A 107 22.87 -1.90 16.65
CA GLN A 107 21.59 -1.24 16.85
C GLN A 107 21.76 0.08 17.58
N THR A 108 21.25 1.15 16.99
CA THR A 108 21.12 2.46 17.64
C THR A 108 19.65 2.73 17.90
N SER A 109 19.31 3.07 19.14
CA SER A 109 17.93 3.39 19.54
C SER A 109 17.78 4.89 19.81
N ILE A 110 16.78 5.50 19.19
CA ILE A 110 16.46 6.92 19.35
C ILE A 110 15.07 7.03 19.96
N ALA A 111 14.98 7.58 21.18
CA ALA A 111 13.72 7.77 21.88
C ALA A 111 12.98 9.04 21.42
N PHE A 112 11.65 8.95 21.36
CA PHE A 112 10.73 10.02 21.01
C PHE A 112 9.55 10.07 21.99
N ASP A 113 8.73 11.11 21.90
CA ASP A 113 7.51 11.26 22.72
C ASP A 113 6.34 10.37 22.25
N ASN A 114 6.38 9.92 21.00
CA ASN A 114 5.31 9.18 20.34
C ASN A 114 5.89 8.02 19.53
N THR A 115 5.05 7.06 19.16
CA THR A 115 5.49 5.84 18.46
C THR A 115 5.78 6.14 16.97
N PRO A 116 7.02 5.90 16.48
CA PRO A 116 7.31 5.96 15.05
C PRO A 116 6.47 4.93 14.29
N ILE A 117 5.82 5.34 13.21
CA ILE A 117 5.04 4.43 12.34
C ILE A 117 5.51 4.46 10.89
N SER A 118 6.33 5.43 10.52
CA SER A 118 6.95 5.55 9.21
C SER A 118 8.21 6.40 9.34
N ALA A 119 9.28 6.01 8.66
CA ALA A 119 10.56 6.70 8.73
C ALA A 119 11.35 6.53 7.43
N SER A 120 12.22 7.49 7.18
CA SER A 120 13.24 7.44 6.13
C SER A 120 14.45 8.24 6.58
N MET A 121 15.60 8.01 5.93
CA MET A 121 16.85 8.66 6.30
C MET A 121 17.68 8.99 5.05
N TYR A 122 18.35 10.14 5.08
CA TYR A 122 19.33 10.55 4.08
C TYR A 122 20.58 11.07 4.78
N GLY A 123 21.67 10.30 4.70
CA GLY A 123 22.85 10.54 5.52
C GLY A 123 22.48 10.58 7.00
N GLN A 124 22.75 11.69 7.66
CA GLN A 124 22.54 11.85 9.10
C GLN A 124 21.19 12.46 9.48
N LEU A 125 20.32 12.74 8.50
CA LEU A 125 19.01 13.34 8.73
C LEU A 125 17.92 12.29 8.58
N ILE A 126 17.11 12.11 9.63
CA ILE A 126 16.01 11.15 9.67
C ILE A 126 14.69 11.92 9.68
N ALA A 127 13.78 11.55 8.80
CA ALA A 127 12.39 12.00 8.84
C ALA A 127 11.53 10.91 9.47
N VAL A 128 10.73 11.27 10.48
CA VAL A 128 9.89 10.33 11.24
C VAL A 128 8.47 10.86 11.29
N ILE A 129 7.50 9.97 11.04
CA ILE A 129 6.07 10.21 11.23
C ILE A 129 5.60 9.34 12.40
N PHE A 130 4.84 9.95 13.30
CA PHE A 130 4.35 9.31 14.52
C PHE A 130 2.87 8.93 14.41
N ASP A 131 2.44 8.02 15.29
CA ASP A 131 1.06 7.51 15.40
C ASP A 131 -0.02 8.58 15.62
N ASN A 132 0.35 9.71 16.21
CA ASN A 132 -0.51 10.88 16.40
C ASN A 132 -0.52 11.86 15.20
N ASN A 133 0.08 11.49 14.07
CA ASN A 133 0.27 12.31 12.86
C ASN A 133 1.18 13.55 13.05
N THR A 134 1.91 13.65 14.16
CA THR A 134 3.05 14.57 14.24
C THR A 134 4.21 14.00 13.42
N PHE A 135 5.12 14.86 12.98
CA PHE A 135 6.35 14.43 12.33
C PHE A 135 7.54 15.28 12.76
N ALA A 136 8.74 14.72 12.62
CA ALA A 136 9.97 15.38 13.01
C ALA A 136 11.12 15.07 12.05
N LEU A 137 12.06 16.00 11.95
CA LEU A 137 13.38 15.78 11.39
C LEU A 137 14.40 15.69 12.54
N TYR A 138 15.11 14.57 12.63
CA TYR A 138 16.12 14.28 13.64
C TYR A 138 17.51 14.26 13.00
N ASP A 139 18.44 15.02 13.57
CA ASP A 139 19.84 15.08 13.12
C ASP A 139 20.68 14.16 14.02
N LEU A 140 21.18 13.05 13.46
CA LEU A 140 22.00 12.05 14.14
C LEU A 140 23.32 12.61 14.68
N ASN A 141 23.92 13.60 14.01
CA ASN A 141 25.20 14.16 14.46
C ASN A 141 25.00 15.03 15.71
N LYS A 142 23.89 15.77 15.75
CA LYS A 142 23.54 16.66 16.87
C LYS A 142 22.73 15.95 17.96
N SER A 143 22.30 14.72 17.70
CA SER A 143 21.42 13.93 18.56
C SER A 143 20.16 14.69 19.00
N GLN A 144 19.56 15.48 18.10
CA GLN A 144 18.42 16.33 18.42
C GLN A 144 17.41 16.45 17.28
N ILE A 145 16.17 16.78 17.65
CA ILE A 145 15.13 17.18 16.72
C ILE A 145 15.46 18.59 16.20
N THR A 146 15.61 18.74 14.90
CA THR A 146 15.88 20.02 14.22
C THR A 146 14.61 20.66 13.66
N TYR A 147 13.58 19.86 13.44
CA TYR A 147 12.25 20.32 13.00
C TYR A 147 11.17 19.43 13.59
N LYS A 148 10.06 20.00 14.05
CA LYS A 148 8.87 19.27 14.52
C LYS A 148 7.62 20.05 14.13
N GLN A 149 6.60 19.35 13.64
CA GLN A 149 5.32 19.97 13.33
C GLN A 149 4.18 19.00 13.64
N ASP A 150 3.12 19.55 14.22
CA ASP A 150 1.86 18.83 14.45
C ASP A 150 0.99 18.86 13.19
N SER A 151 0.28 17.77 12.94
CA SER A 151 -0.72 17.68 11.87
C SER A 151 -2.09 17.32 12.43
N THR A 152 -3.12 17.39 11.58
CA THR A 152 -4.48 17.02 11.99
C THR A 152 -4.53 15.55 12.38
N LEU A 153 -5.17 15.22 13.50
CA LEU A 153 -5.28 13.84 13.97
C LEU A 153 -5.93 12.92 12.92
N ALA A 154 -5.33 11.75 12.70
CA ALA A 154 -5.79 10.73 11.75
C ALA A 154 -6.07 9.41 12.48
N PRO A 155 -7.30 9.18 12.98
CA PRO A 155 -7.60 8.05 13.87
C PRO A 155 -7.70 6.70 13.15
N THR A 156 -7.93 6.69 11.83
CA THR A 156 -7.97 5.47 11.04
C THR A 156 -7.12 5.63 9.78
N ASN A 157 -6.17 4.70 9.61
CA ASN A 157 -5.20 4.73 8.53
C ASN A 157 -5.20 3.40 7.78
N ASN A 158 -5.01 3.46 6.48
CA ASN A 158 -4.60 2.34 5.68
C ASN A 158 -3.18 1.91 6.10
N THR A 159 -2.95 0.60 6.20
CA THR A 159 -1.66 0.05 6.64
C THR A 159 -0.51 0.35 5.69
N LEU A 160 -0.77 0.62 4.40
CA LEU A 160 0.24 0.95 3.40
C LEU A 160 0.80 2.37 3.57
N ILE A 161 1.14 2.79 4.79
CA ILE A 161 1.67 4.13 5.07
C ILE A 161 2.94 4.37 4.26
N ALA A 162 2.97 5.44 3.47
CA ALA A 162 4.15 5.83 2.70
C ALA A 162 5.27 6.35 3.61
N ALA A 163 6.52 6.12 3.22
CA ALA A 163 7.68 6.69 3.89
C ALA A 163 7.96 8.13 3.44
N PRO A 164 8.53 8.97 4.32
CA PRO A 164 9.12 10.23 3.90
C PRO A 164 10.11 10.04 2.76
N TYR A 165 10.11 10.98 1.82
CA TYR A 165 10.94 10.89 0.61
C TYR A 165 11.97 12.02 0.59
N PHE A 166 13.25 11.65 0.52
CA PHE A 166 14.35 12.59 0.44
C PHE A 166 14.73 12.89 -1.02
N LEU A 167 14.78 14.17 -1.35
CA LEU A 167 15.39 14.70 -2.57
C LEU A 167 16.65 15.48 -2.19
N ASN A 168 17.37 16.01 -3.19
CA ASN A 168 18.66 16.70 -2.97
C ASN A 168 18.58 17.81 -1.92
N ASP A 169 17.62 18.72 -2.04
CA ASP A 169 17.51 19.91 -1.16
C ASP A 169 16.27 19.89 -0.26
N ILE A 170 15.31 19.01 -0.54
CA ILE A 170 14.04 18.95 0.18
C ILE A 170 13.77 17.55 0.73
N VAL A 171 12.93 17.48 1.75
CA VAL A 171 12.29 16.25 2.21
C VAL A 171 10.78 16.42 2.13
N VAL A 172 10.10 15.38 1.69
CA VAL A 172 8.65 15.32 1.53
C VAL A 172 8.08 14.41 2.59
N ILE A 173 7.18 14.94 3.40
CA ILE A 173 6.52 14.20 4.48
C ILE A 173 5.09 13.85 4.07
N PRO A 174 4.78 12.56 3.81
CA PRO A 174 3.43 12.08 3.53
C PRO A 174 2.63 11.92 4.83
N THR A 175 1.79 12.90 5.16
CA THR A 175 1.04 12.88 6.41
C THR A 175 -0.11 11.85 6.39
N LEU A 176 -0.58 11.47 7.57
CA LEU A 176 -1.70 10.54 7.74
C LEU A 176 -3.06 11.17 7.45
N ASP A 177 -3.13 12.50 7.33
CA ASP A 177 -4.33 13.26 6.95
C ASP A 177 -4.33 13.66 5.47
N GLY A 178 -3.52 13.01 4.63
CA GLY A 178 -3.61 13.11 3.17
C GLY A 178 -2.92 14.32 2.55
N LYS A 179 -1.85 14.80 3.18
CA LYS A 179 -1.06 15.94 2.71
C LYS A 179 0.39 15.55 2.47
N LEU A 180 1.07 16.35 1.65
CA LEU A 180 2.51 16.33 1.49
C LEU A 180 3.08 17.63 2.05
N VAL A 181 3.88 17.54 3.10
CA VAL A 181 4.63 18.69 3.62
C VAL A 181 6.04 18.67 3.03
N ILE A 182 6.41 19.72 2.32
CA ILE A 182 7.72 19.88 1.69
C ILE A 182 8.56 20.79 2.58
N ILE A 183 9.72 20.30 3.00
CA ILE A 183 10.64 21.00 3.90
C ILE A 183 11.99 21.18 3.21
N ASP A 184 12.50 22.41 3.26
CA ASP A 184 13.88 22.75 2.89
C ASP A 184 14.84 22.15 3.93
N LYS A 185 15.77 21.29 3.52
CA LYS A 185 16.73 20.64 4.42
C LYS A 185 17.89 21.55 4.85
N ASN A 186 18.16 22.62 4.10
CA ASN A 186 19.24 23.55 4.38
C ASN A 186 18.82 24.54 5.47
N ASN A 187 17.58 25.04 5.39
CA ASN A 187 17.04 26.06 6.26
C ASN A 187 16.10 25.50 7.35
N MET A 188 15.71 24.23 7.25
CA MET A 188 14.72 23.57 8.12
C MET A 188 13.39 24.34 8.16
N GLN A 189 12.89 24.71 6.99
CA GLN A 189 11.63 25.46 6.85
C GLN A 189 10.65 24.74 5.93
N MET A 190 9.37 24.76 6.30
CA MET A 190 8.31 24.29 5.42
C MET A 190 8.18 25.23 4.22
N ILE A 191 8.42 24.71 3.02
CA ILE A 191 8.30 25.42 1.75
C ILE A 191 6.85 25.46 1.30
N ARG A 192 6.19 24.29 1.35
CA ARG A 192 4.86 24.11 0.79
C ARG A 192 4.13 22.95 1.44
N ASN A 193 2.82 23.07 1.52
CA ASN A 193 1.91 21.98 1.84
C ASN A 193 1.01 21.70 0.62
N ILE A 194 0.93 20.44 0.20
CA ILE A 194 0.10 20.00 -0.93
C ILE A 194 -0.94 19.02 -0.41
N VAL A 195 -2.22 19.35 -0.57
CA VAL A 195 -3.31 18.46 -0.19
C VAL A 195 -3.53 17.44 -1.31
N VAL A 196 -3.28 16.17 -1.02
CA VAL A 196 -3.62 15.06 -1.92
C VAL A 196 -5.14 14.84 -1.83
N ASN A 197 -5.66 14.59 -0.63
CA ASN A 197 -7.09 14.47 -0.37
C ASN A 197 -7.40 14.94 1.07
N GLY A 198 -8.64 15.32 1.37
CA GLY A 198 -9.09 15.82 2.68
C GLY A 198 -10.16 14.95 3.36
N ASP A 199 -10.32 13.68 2.96
CA ASP A 199 -11.26 12.76 3.59
C ASP A 199 -10.92 12.50 5.07
N LYS A 200 -11.95 12.21 5.87
CA LYS A 200 -11.80 12.06 7.33
C LYS A 200 -11.21 10.72 7.76
N TYR A 201 -11.43 9.66 6.97
CA TYR A 201 -11.10 8.29 7.33
C TYR A 201 -10.27 7.65 6.22
N PHE A 202 -9.23 6.88 6.58
CA PHE A 202 -8.36 6.20 5.62
C PHE A 202 -7.78 7.17 4.57
N ASN A 203 -7.36 8.35 5.01
CA ASN A 203 -6.90 9.40 4.11
C ASN A 203 -5.37 9.55 4.09
N ASN A 204 -4.64 8.70 4.81
CA ASN A 204 -3.19 8.72 4.77
C ASN A 204 -2.67 8.52 3.36
N VAL A 205 -1.54 9.15 3.06
CA VAL A 205 -0.82 8.89 1.82
C VAL A 205 -0.30 7.45 1.86
N ILE A 206 -0.73 6.65 0.88
CA ILE A 206 -0.41 5.22 0.77
C ILE A 206 0.70 4.92 -0.25
N PHE A 207 1.08 5.93 -1.03
CA PHE A 207 2.12 5.84 -2.05
C PHE A 207 2.79 7.20 -2.19
N LEU A 208 4.12 7.21 -2.27
CA LEU A 208 4.92 8.39 -2.56
C LEU A 208 6.22 7.95 -3.23
N GLU A 209 6.43 8.35 -4.48
CA GLU A 209 7.67 8.10 -5.22
C GLU A 209 8.00 9.27 -6.13
N ALA A 210 9.29 9.44 -6.46
CA ALA A 210 9.75 10.38 -7.48
C ALA A 210 9.99 9.65 -8.81
N ILE A 211 9.52 10.26 -9.89
CA ILE A 211 9.50 9.70 -11.25
C ILE A 211 10.01 10.78 -12.20
N GLY A 212 11.22 10.61 -12.73
CA GLY A 212 11.86 11.62 -13.55
C GLY A 212 11.95 12.97 -12.81
N ASN A 213 11.25 13.98 -13.30
CA ASN A 213 11.16 15.30 -12.65
C ASN A 213 9.86 15.52 -11.86
N ARG A 214 9.11 14.45 -11.60
CA ARG A 214 7.80 14.48 -10.97
C ARG A 214 7.77 13.71 -9.66
N MET A 215 6.81 14.04 -8.83
CA MET A 215 6.49 13.32 -7.60
C MET A 215 5.07 12.83 -7.68
N VAL A 216 4.87 11.53 -7.53
CA VAL A 216 3.55 10.90 -7.56
C VAL A 216 3.21 10.46 -6.16
N ALA A 217 2.03 10.88 -5.70
CA ALA A 217 1.53 10.51 -4.38
C ALA A 217 0.06 10.16 -4.45
N ALA A 218 -0.39 9.27 -3.57
CA ALA A 218 -1.79 8.89 -3.53
C ALA A 218 -2.30 8.65 -2.12
N THR A 219 -3.56 8.98 -1.90
CA THR A 219 -4.39 8.41 -0.84
C THR A 219 -5.30 7.34 -1.46
N PRO A 220 -6.08 6.59 -0.67
CA PRO A 220 -7.07 5.65 -1.20
C PRO A 220 -8.17 6.26 -2.09
N LYS A 221 -8.19 7.59 -2.30
CA LYS A 221 -9.25 8.31 -3.00
C LYS A 221 -8.77 9.24 -4.12
N ARG A 222 -7.48 9.55 -4.15
CA ARG A 222 -6.90 10.43 -5.17
C ARG A 222 -5.42 10.12 -5.34
N ILE A 223 -4.97 10.15 -6.59
CA ILE A 223 -3.56 10.24 -6.95
C ILE A 223 -3.28 11.64 -7.50
N ILE A 224 -2.12 12.17 -7.15
CA ILE A 224 -1.59 13.42 -7.70
C ILE A 224 -0.21 13.16 -8.31
N SER A 225 0.12 13.95 -9.32
CA SER A 225 1.43 13.97 -9.96
C SER A 225 1.91 15.41 -10.02
N VAL A 226 2.99 15.71 -9.30
CA VAL A 226 3.49 17.05 -9.03
C VAL A 226 4.81 17.25 -9.76
N SER A 227 4.85 18.23 -10.66
CA SER A 227 6.08 18.80 -11.21
C SER A 227 6.30 20.20 -10.62
N PRO A 228 7.45 20.86 -10.86
CA PRO A 228 7.69 22.23 -10.39
C PRO A 228 6.61 23.24 -10.82
N SER A 229 6.01 23.05 -12.00
CA SER A 229 5.05 23.98 -12.60
C SER A 229 3.59 23.52 -12.56
N VAL A 230 3.32 22.22 -12.47
CA VAL A 230 1.98 21.66 -12.65
C VAL A 230 1.70 20.58 -11.61
N ILE A 231 0.48 20.58 -11.07
CA ILE A 231 -0.08 19.49 -10.27
C ILE A 231 -1.25 18.89 -11.04
N ASN A 232 -1.08 17.64 -11.47
CA ASN A 232 -2.15 16.85 -12.07
C ASN A 232 -2.81 16.00 -10.98
N THR A 233 -4.11 15.73 -11.14
CA THR A 233 -4.88 14.95 -10.17
C THR A 233 -5.80 13.97 -10.87
N PHE A 234 -5.97 12.78 -10.30
CA PHE A 234 -6.91 11.78 -10.79
C PHE A 234 -7.65 11.14 -9.61
N ASN A 235 -8.99 11.17 -9.66
CA ASN A 235 -9.84 10.61 -8.60
C ASN A 235 -10.21 9.17 -8.92
N ALA A 236 -9.96 8.26 -7.98
CA ALA A 236 -10.36 6.85 -8.05
C ALA A 236 -10.40 6.27 -6.64
N ASN A 237 -11.14 5.18 -6.42
CA ASN A 237 -11.09 4.44 -5.16
C ASN A 237 -9.89 3.48 -5.18
N ILE A 238 -8.72 4.03 -4.88
CA ILE A 238 -7.42 3.38 -5.08
C ILE A 238 -7.21 2.31 -4.02
N LYS A 239 -6.92 1.08 -4.48
CA LYS A 239 -6.51 -0.05 -3.66
C LYS A 239 -4.99 -0.17 -3.61
N ASP A 240 -4.34 -0.03 -4.77
CA ASP A 240 -2.90 -0.07 -4.91
C ASP A 240 -2.46 0.71 -6.16
N ILE A 241 -1.17 1.04 -6.24
CA ILE A 241 -0.51 1.66 -7.39
C ILE A 241 0.76 0.89 -7.69
N LEU A 242 0.94 0.56 -8.96
CA LEU A 242 2.23 0.12 -9.48
C LEU A 242 2.80 1.16 -10.42
N PHE A 243 4.12 1.26 -10.39
CA PHE A 243 4.87 2.12 -11.27
C PHE A 243 5.92 1.30 -12.00
N PHE A 244 5.96 1.47 -13.32
CA PHE A 244 6.99 0.87 -14.17
C PHE A 244 7.32 1.82 -15.32
N GLU A 245 8.61 2.13 -15.47
CA GLU A 245 9.15 3.08 -16.46
C GLU A 245 8.63 4.51 -16.32
N ASP A 246 7.63 4.92 -17.11
CA ASP A 246 6.95 6.22 -17.08
C ASP A 246 5.42 6.06 -16.96
N ARG A 247 4.96 4.83 -16.69
CA ARG A 247 3.56 4.42 -16.65
C ARG A 247 3.09 4.18 -15.23
N ILE A 248 1.89 4.65 -14.94
CA ILE A 248 1.25 4.50 -13.64
C ILE A 248 0.01 3.61 -13.81
N PHE A 249 0.00 2.49 -13.11
CA PHE A 249 -1.11 1.56 -13.06
C PHE A 249 -1.86 1.73 -11.74
N ILE A 250 -3.13 2.11 -11.84
CA ILE A 250 -4.01 2.34 -10.70
C ILE A 250 -4.96 1.15 -10.58
N PHE A 251 -4.91 0.46 -9.45
CA PHE A 251 -5.79 -0.66 -9.13
C PHE A 251 -6.90 -0.15 -8.22
N THR A 252 -8.15 -0.31 -8.63
CA THR A 252 -9.29 0.24 -7.87
C THR A 252 -10.00 -0.80 -7.02
N SER A 253 -10.76 -0.31 -6.05
CA SER A 253 -11.62 -1.15 -5.19
C SER A 253 -12.78 -1.80 -5.96
N GLU A 254 -13.11 -1.29 -7.15
CA GLU A 254 -14.18 -1.77 -8.03
C GLU A 254 -13.73 -2.83 -9.03
N GLY A 255 -12.48 -3.31 -8.94
CA GLY A 255 -11.92 -4.29 -9.86
C GLY A 255 -11.50 -3.68 -11.20
N GLU A 256 -11.07 -2.41 -11.22
CA GLU A 256 -10.58 -1.75 -12.43
C GLU A 256 -9.06 -1.58 -12.37
N VAL A 257 -8.41 -1.74 -13.52
CA VAL A 257 -7.00 -1.40 -13.74
C VAL A 257 -6.95 -0.26 -14.74
N ILE A 258 -6.34 0.85 -14.35
CA ILE A 258 -6.28 2.07 -15.14
C ILE A 258 -4.81 2.35 -15.44
N LEU A 259 -4.45 2.38 -16.72
CA LEU A 259 -3.15 2.82 -17.20
C LEU A 259 -3.19 4.32 -17.48
N THR A 260 -2.25 5.04 -16.89
CA THR A 260 -2.04 6.48 -17.12
C THR A 260 -0.58 6.76 -17.46
N ASP A 261 -0.32 7.89 -18.12
CA ASP A 261 1.04 8.45 -18.20
C ASP A 261 1.43 9.18 -16.90
N GLN A 262 2.67 9.65 -16.82
CA GLN A 262 3.20 10.41 -15.69
C GLN A 262 2.41 11.71 -15.36
N ASP A 263 1.63 12.25 -16.29
CA ASP A 263 0.75 13.42 -16.09
C ASP A 263 -0.66 13.02 -15.65
N LEU A 264 -0.89 11.73 -15.39
CA LEU A 264 -2.17 11.12 -15.03
C LEU A 264 -3.23 11.22 -16.14
N ASN A 265 -2.81 11.31 -17.40
CA ASN A 265 -3.74 11.16 -18.52
C ASN A 265 -4.04 9.68 -18.72
N GLU A 266 -5.31 9.29 -18.57
CA GLU A 266 -5.76 7.92 -18.82
C GLU A 266 -5.51 7.52 -20.27
N LYS A 267 -4.81 6.39 -20.45
CA LYS A 267 -4.56 5.77 -21.75
C LYS A 267 -5.51 4.59 -21.98
N ARG A 268 -5.74 3.80 -20.93
CA ARG A 268 -6.65 2.65 -20.98
C ARG A 268 -7.20 2.30 -19.61
N ARG A 269 -8.39 1.70 -19.62
CA ARG A 269 -9.03 1.08 -18.46
C ARG A 269 -9.59 -0.27 -18.83
N VAL A 270 -9.38 -1.25 -17.97
CA VAL A 270 -10.03 -2.56 -18.03
C VAL A 270 -10.75 -2.82 -16.72
N LYS A 271 -11.93 -3.43 -16.80
CA LYS A 271 -12.76 -3.77 -15.64
C LYS A 271 -12.93 -5.27 -15.55
N PHE A 272 -12.70 -5.81 -14.37
CA PHE A 272 -13.01 -7.17 -13.97
C PHE A 272 -14.22 -7.10 -13.03
N PRO A 273 -15.46 -7.31 -13.55
CA PRO A 273 -16.66 -7.12 -12.76
C PRO A 273 -16.64 -7.94 -11.48
N PHE A 274 -16.89 -7.28 -10.34
CA PHE A 274 -16.93 -7.89 -9.01
C PHE A 274 -15.59 -8.45 -8.49
N ALA A 275 -14.47 -8.16 -9.16
CA ALA A 275 -13.14 -8.49 -8.66
C ALA A 275 -12.77 -7.60 -7.49
N HIS A 276 -12.33 -8.23 -6.39
CA HIS A 276 -11.74 -7.54 -5.26
C HIS A 276 -10.24 -7.81 -5.26
N PHE A 277 -9.47 -6.83 -5.74
CA PHE A 277 -8.02 -6.92 -5.76
C PHE A 277 -7.45 -6.85 -4.34
N THR A 278 -6.50 -7.73 -4.04
CA THR A 278 -5.85 -7.81 -2.74
C THR A 278 -4.35 -7.51 -2.80
N ALA A 279 -3.71 -7.78 -3.94
CA ALA A 279 -2.35 -7.35 -4.23
C ALA A 279 -2.13 -7.25 -5.73
N ALA A 280 -1.20 -6.37 -6.14
CA ALA A 280 -0.69 -6.29 -7.50
C ALA A 280 0.84 -6.29 -7.49
N ASN A 281 1.45 -6.80 -8.55
CA ASN A 281 2.89 -6.78 -8.77
C ASN A 281 3.20 -6.71 -10.27
N HIS A 282 4.43 -6.37 -10.62
CA HIS A 282 4.88 -6.27 -12.01
C HIS A 282 6.16 -7.09 -12.21
N GLY A 283 6.15 -7.93 -13.24
CA GLY A 283 7.30 -8.65 -13.78
C GLY A 283 7.30 -8.54 -15.29
N ARG A 284 7.24 -9.66 -16.01
CA ARG A 284 6.94 -9.72 -17.44
C ARG A 284 5.52 -9.23 -17.75
N ASN A 285 4.59 -9.50 -16.83
CA ASN A 285 3.20 -9.07 -16.88
C ASN A 285 2.84 -8.40 -15.55
N ILE A 286 1.77 -7.61 -15.55
CA ILE A 286 1.08 -7.19 -14.33
C ILE A 286 0.35 -8.41 -13.77
N VAL A 287 0.66 -8.77 -12.53
CA VAL A 287 0.00 -9.86 -11.80
C VAL A 287 -0.86 -9.27 -10.70
N ILE A 288 -2.14 -9.64 -10.69
CA ILE A 288 -3.12 -9.20 -9.70
C ILE A 288 -3.70 -10.41 -9.01
N LEU A 289 -3.74 -10.36 -7.69
CA LEU A 289 -4.41 -11.36 -6.87
C LEU A 289 -5.80 -10.87 -6.50
N GLU A 290 -6.78 -11.75 -6.69
CA GLU A 290 -8.19 -11.53 -6.37
C GLU A 290 -8.60 -12.41 -5.19
N THR A 291 -9.42 -11.87 -4.28
CA THR A 291 -9.78 -12.49 -2.99
C THR A 291 -10.39 -13.89 -3.09
N ARG A 292 -11.13 -14.21 -4.15
CA ARG A 292 -11.80 -15.51 -4.37
C ARG A 292 -10.85 -16.60 -4.90
N GLY A 293 -9.54 -16.35 -4.90
CA GLY A 293 -8.54 -17.35 -5.28
C GLY A 293 -8.24 -17.35 -6.77
N TYR A 294 -8.18 -16.16 -7.39
CA TYR A 294 -7.77 -16.01 -8.79
C TYR A 294 -6.52 -15.14 -8.90
N LEU A 295 -5.70 -15.48 -9.89
CA LEU A 295 -4.61 -14.65 -10.39
C LEU A 295 -4.99 -14.14 -11.78
N ILE A 296 -4.95 -12.82 -11.95
CA ILE A 296 -5.16 -12.16 -13.23
C ILE A 296 -3.79 -11.66 -13.70
N ALA A 297 -3.33 -12.17 -14.84
CA ALA A 297 -2.14 -11.68 -15.53
C ALA A 297 -2.56 -10.76 -16.68
N LEU A 298 -2.02 -9.54 -16.72
CA LEU A 298 -2.30 -8.51 -17.72
C LEU A 298 -1.01 -8.10 -18.41
N ASP A 299 -1.07 -7.87 -19.72
CA ASP A 299 0.01 -7.17 -20.42
C ASP A 299 0.04 -5.68 -20.04
N ASP A 300 1.19 -5.04 -20.21
CA ASP A 300 1.37 -3.65 -19.79
C ASP A 300 0.47 -2.65 -20.55
N GLU A 301 -0.05 -3.05 -21.71
CA GLU A 301 -0.98 -2.25 -22.50
C GLU A 301 -2.45 -2.44 -22.08
N LEU A 302 -2.72 -3.31 -21.09
CA LEU A 302 -4.04 -3.73 -20.62
C LEU A 302 -4.98 -4.19 -21.76
N GLN A 303 -4.44 -4.85 -22.77
CA GLN A 303 -5.19 -5.38 -23.92
C GLN A 303 -5.53 -6.86 -23.76
N ASN A 304 -4.64 -7.61 -23.12
CA ASN A 304 -4.73 -9.05 -23.01
C ASN A 304 -4.64 -9.46 -21.55
N SER A 305 -5.61 -10.26 -21.11
CA SER A 305 -5.62 -10.85 -19.78
C SER A 305 -5.66 -12.38 -19.84
N SER A 306 -4.98 -13.02 -18.90
CA SER A 306 -5.11 -14.46 -18.62
C SER A 306 -5.47 -14.67 -17.16
N ILE A 307 -6.36 -15.62 -16.89
CA ILE A 307 -6.83 -15.90 -15.54
C ILE A 307 -6.38 -17.29 -15.13
N PHE A 308 -5.91 -17.44 -13.90
CA PHE A 308 -5.48 -18.70 -13.32
C PHE A 308 -6.14 -18.88 -11.95
N THR A 309 -6.41 -20.13 -11.57
CA THR A 309 -6.89 -20.43 -10.22
C THR A 309 -5.72 -20.55 -9.27
N LEU A 310 -5.85 -19.95 -8.09
CA LEU A 310 -4.99 -20.21 -6.95
C LEU A 310 -5.49 -21.47 -6.20
N PRO A 311 -4.65 -22.09 -5.37
CA PRO A 311 -5.04 -23.25 -4.56
C PRO A 311 -6.17 -22.96 -3.58
N ASP A 312 -6.22 -21.73 -3.03
CA ASP A 312 -7.12 -21.33 -1.97
C ASP A 312 -7.60 -19.89 -2.19
N GLU A 313 -8.76 -19.53 -1.62
CA GLU A 313 -9.18 -18.14 -1.44
C GLU A 313 -8.18 -17.38 -0.56
N ILE A 314 -8.04 -16.08 -0.79
CA ILE A 314 -7.05 -15.27 -0.08
C ILE A 314 -7.72 -14.55 1.10
N THR A 315 -7.48 -15.08 2.30
CA THR A 315 -7.95 -14.51 3.57
C THR A 315 -6.82 -14.05 4.49
N ASN A 316 -5.58 -14.40 4.14
CA ASN A 316 -4.38 -14.08 4.92
C ASN A 316 -3.82 -12.70 4.57
N PRO A 317 -3.00 -12.09 5.45
CA PRO A 317 -2.24 -10.88 5.13
C PRO A 317 -1.37 -11.08 3.89
N ILE A 318 -1.22 -10.01 3.10
CA ILE A 318 -0.43 -10.01 1.87
C ILE A 318 0.56 -8.86 1.89
N PHE A 319 1.78 -9.14 1.42
CA PHE A 319 2.76 -8.13 1.09
C PHE A 319 3.22 -8.32 -0.35
N SER A 320 3.27 -7.23 -1.12
CA SER A 320 3.81 -7.22 -2.48
C SER A 320 5.18 -6.54 -2.44
N GLY A 321 6.25 -7.32 -2.61
CA GLY A 321 7.62 -6.84 -2.74
C GLY A 321 8.08 -6.91 -4.20
N THR A 322 9.31 -6.50 -4.49
CA THR A 322 9.86 -6.56 -5.85
C THR A 322 9.83 -8.01 -6.38
N ARG A 323 9.07 -8.24 -7.46
CA ARG A 323 8.93 -9.53 -8.15
C ARG A 323 8.44 -10.71 -7.28
N LYS A 324 7.93 -10.46 -6.07
CA LYS A 324 7.35 -11.50 -5.20
C LYS A 324 6.12 -10.99 -4.46
N ILE A 325 5.09 -11.82 -4.38
CA ILE A 325 3.93 -11.59 -3.53
C ILE A 325 3.91 -12.64 -2.42
N PHE A 326 3.86 -12.19 -1.17
CA PHE A 326 3.84 -13.02 0.03
C PHE A 326 2.41 -13.14 0.53
N ILE A 327 1.84 -14.34 0.55
CA ILE A 327 0.42 -14.60 0.86
C ILE A 327 0.35 -15.52 2.08
N GLY A 328 0.07 -14.96 3.25
CA GLY A 328 0.15 -15.71 4.50
C GLY A 328 1.56 -16.25 4.73
N ASN A 329 1.75 -17.57 4.60
CA ASN A 329 3.07 -18.20 4.66
C ASN A 329 3.65 -18.57 3.29
N LYS A 330 2.93 -18.36 2.18
CA LYS A 330 3.31 -18.80 0.83
C LYS A 330 3.96 -17.66 0.04
N ILE A 331 4.80 -17.99 -0.93
CA ILE A 331 5.44 -17.02 -1.83
C ILE A 331 5.00 -17.31 -3.28
N LEU A 332 4.56 -16.26 -3.97
CA LEU A 332 4.36 -16.22 -5.41
C LEU A 332 5.50 -15.45 -6.05
N GLU A 333 6.30 -16.09 -6.90
CA GLU A 333 7.25 -15.39 -7.75
C GLU A 333 6.53 -14.79 -8.96
N VAL A 334 6.90 -13.56 -9.29
CA VAL A 334 6.37 -12.81 -10.43
C VAL A 334 7.51 -12.70 -11.43
N GLU A 335 7.51 -13.63 -12.38
CA GLU A 335 8.50 -13.68 -13.47
C GLU A 335 8.48 -12.42 -14.31
#